data_AF-A0A7W0LWX0-F1
#
_entry.id   AF-A0A7W0LWX0-F1
#
_cell.length_a   1.000
_cell.length_b   1.000
_cell.length_c   1.000
_cell.angle_alpha   90.00
_cell.angle_beta   90.00
_cell.angle_gamma   90.00
#
_symmetry.space_group_name_H-M   'P 1'
#
loop_
_entity.id
_entity.type
_entity.pdbx_description
1 polymer ?
#
loop_
_entity_poly.entity_id
_entity_poly.type
_entity_poly.pdbx_seq_one_letter_code
_entity_poly.pdbx_strand_id
1 'polypeptide(L)'
;MKPVSSVRSVPAARAWELVQAGEARLLDLRTEAERRRYGWPPGAPRVSLARHIAAPGGPDVIYLCQHANRSKLTARNGAAEIRDGWSGWQEAGLPIERR
;
A
#
# COMPACT_ATOMS: atom_id res chain seq x y z
N MET A 1 -27.34 6.13 -3.52
CA MET A 1 -25.87 5.95 -3.56
C MET A 1 -25.41 5.39 -2.22
N LYS A 2 -24.85 4.18 -2.18
CA LYS A 2 -24.21 3.68 -0.95
C LYS A 2 -22.93 4.50 -0.69
N PRO A 3 -22.61 4.86 0.55
CA PRO A 3 -21.40 5.63 0.83
C PRO A 3 -20.21 4.81 0.34
N VAL A 4 -19.35 5.45 -0.44
CA VAL A 4 -18.03 4.91 -0.79
C VAL A 4 -17.34 4.73 0.55
N SER A 5 -17.23 3.48 1.01
CA SER A 5 -16.53 3.14 2.25
C SER A 5 -15.17 3.82 2.22
N SER A 6 -14.99 4.83 3.07
CA SER A 6 -13.75 5.60 3.15
C SER A 6 -12.62 4.62 3.40
N VAL A 7 -11.67 4.53 2.48
CA VAL A 7 -10.48 3.70 2.65
C VAL A 7 -9.77 4.16 3.91
N ARG A 8 -9.40 3.22 4.79
CA ARG A 8 -8.60 3.55 5.97
C ARG A 8 -7.20 3.98 5.51
N SER A 9 -6.92 5.28 5.59
CA SER A 9 -5.63 5.85 5.19
C SER A 9 -4.68 5.93 6.39
N VAL A 10 -3.56 5.19 6.33
CA VAL A 10 -2.59 5.02 7.41
C VAL A 10 -1.30 5.77 7.07
N PRO A 11 -0.73 6.59 7.98
CA PRO A 11 0.60 7.18 7.78
C PRO A 11 1.67 6.10 7.52
N ALA A 12 2.65 6.39 6.67
CA ALA A 12 3.67 5.42 6.29
C ALA A 12 4.43 4.84 7.49
N ALA A 13 4.82 5.68 8.46
CA ALA A 13 5.50 5.23 9.68
C ALA A 13 4.66 4.23 10.49
N ARG A 14 3.36 4.52 10.68
CA ARG A 14 2.46 3.60 11.39
C ARG A 14 2.22 2.31 10.61
N ALA A 15 2.11 2.39 9.28
CA ALA A 15 2.01 1.20 8.44
C ALA A 15 3.26 0.30 8.58
N TRP A 16 4.44 0.93 8.67
CA TRP A 16 5.69 0.20 8.88
C TRP A 16 5.77 -0.48 10.24
N GLU A 17 5.37 0.20 11.33
CA GLU A 17 5.28 -0.42 12.67
C GLU A 17 4.39 -1.66 12.67
N LEU A 18 3.20 -1.58 12.06
CA LEU A 18 2.26 -2.70 11.97
C LEU A 18 2.84 -3.89 11.19
N VAL A 19 3.59 -3.62 10.12
CA VAL A 19 4.25 -4.66 9.32
C VAL A 19 5.36 -5.33 10.13
N GLN A 20 6.18 -4.55 10.82
CA GLN A 20 7.27 -5.07 11.66
C GLN A 20 6.76 -5.87 12.85
N ALA A 21 5.60 -5.51 13.39
CA ALA A 21 4.91 -6.26 14.44
C ALA A 21 4.19 -7.53 13.93
N GLY A 22 4.13 -7.75 12.61
CA GLY A 22 3.39 -8.88 12.01
C GLY A 22 1.86 -8.70 12.04
N GLU A 23 1.37 -7.51 12.40
CA GLU A 23 -0.06 -7.18 12.49
C GLU A 23 -0.68 -6.80 11.14
N ALA A 24 0.15 -6.49 10.14
CA ALA A 24 -0.31 -6.15 8.80
C ALA A 24 0.64 -6.62 7.69
N ARG A 25 0.08 -6.79 6.48
CA ARG A 25 0.81 -7.11 5.26
C ARG A 25 0.82 -5.91 4.32
N LEU A 26 2.01 -5.49 3.91
CA LEU A 26 2.19 -4.40 2.95
C LEU A 26 2.31 -4.94 1.52
N LEU A 27 1.41 -4.53 0.62
CA LEU A 27 1.39 -4.96 -0.78
C LEU A 27 1.61 -3.77 -1.72
N ASP A 28 2.55 -3.89 -2.66
CA ASP A 28 2.88 -2.84 -3.62
C ASP A 28 2.10 -3.03 -4.93
N LEU A 29 1.22 -2.08 -5.26
CA LEU A 29 0.42 -2.03 -6.49
C LEU A 29 1.14 -1.30 -7.63
N ARG A 30 2.34 -0.75 -7.40
CA ARG A 30 3.10 -0.08 -8.43
C ARG A 30 3.61 -1.07 -9.46
N THR A 31 3.80 -0.57 -10.67
CA THR A 31 4.40 -1.31 -11.77
C THR A 31 5.86 -1.64 -11.47
N GLU A 32 6.41 -2.60 -12.21
CA GLU A 32 7.82 -2.94 -12.09
C GLU A 32 8.76 -1.78 -12.41
N ALA A 33 8.40 -0.98 -13.43
CA ALA A 33 9.19 0.18 -13.83
C ALA A 33 9.28 1.22 -12.70
N GLU A 34 8.15 1.49 -12.01
CA GLU A 34 8.12 2.37 -10.83
C GLU A 34 9.00 1.82 -9.70
N ARG A 35 8.90 0.51 -9.40
CA ARG A 35 9.70 -0.15 -8.37
C ARG A 35 11.19 -0.13 -8.69
N ARG A 36 11.59 -0.39 -9.93
CA ARG A 36 13.00 -0.33 -10.35
C ARG A 36 13.57 1.09 -10.26
N ARG A 37 12.75 2.09 -10.59
CA ARG A 37 13.18 3.49 -10.56
C ARG A 37 13.39 4.03 -9.15
N TYR A 38 12.50 3.68 -8.21
CA TYR A 38 12.48 4.30 -6.89
C TYR A 38 12.86 3.37 -5.73
N GLY A 39 12.84 2.06 -5.95
CA GLY A 39 12.87 1.04 -4.90
C GLY A 39 11.47 0.75 -4.34
N TRP A 40 11.41 -0.06 -3.30
CA TRP A 40 10.16 -0.46 -2.61
C TRP A 40 10.39 -0.71 -1.12
N PRO A 41 9.32 -0.76 -0.31
CA PRO A 41 9.42 -1.14 1.09
C PRO A 41 9.98 -2.56 1.25
N PRO A 42 10.88 -2.81 2.22
CA PRO A 42 11.40 -4.16 2.45
C PRO A 42 10.30 -5.18 2.66
N GLY A 43 10.44 -6.35 2.04
CA GLY A 43 9.47 -7.43 2.16
C GLY A 43 8.09 -7.18 1.53
N ALA A 44 7.85 -6.03 0.88
CA ALA A 44 6.56 -5.76 0.21
C ALA A 44 6.52 -6.40 -1.19
N PRO A 45 5.70 -7.47 -1.40
CA PRO A 45 5.58 -8.07 -2.72
C PRO A 45 4.84 -7.14 -3.69
N ARG A 46 5.24 -7.19 -4.96
CA ARG A 46 4.45 -6.60 -6.05
C ARG A 46 3.20 -7.45 -6.27
N VAL A 47 2.05 -6.81 -6.34
CA VAL A 47 0.79 -7.48 -6.65
C VAL A 47 0.08 -6.81 -7.83
N SER A 48 -0.79 -7.56 -8.52
CA SER A 48 -1.54 -7.04 -9.66
C SER A 48 -2.68 -6.12 -9.19
N LEU A 49 -2.67 -4.87 -9.66
CA LEU A 49 -3.76 -3.93 -9.40
C LEU A 49 -5.11 -4.47 -9.86
N ALA A 50 -5.21 -4.98 -11.09
CA ALA A 50 -6.47 -5.49 -11.64
C ALA A 50 -7.03 -6.64 -10.78
N ARG A 51 -6.15 -7.56 -10.34
CA ARG A 51 -6.53 -8.66 -9.45
C ARG A 51 -7.06 -8.14 -8.11
N HIS A 52 -6.40 -7.17 -7.51
CA HIS A 52 -6.78 -6.66 -6.19
C HIS A 52 -7.91 -5.62 -6.22
N ILE A 53 -8.25 -5.05 -7.37
CA ILE A 53 -9.52 -4.34 -7.56
C ILE A 53 -10.68 -5.34 -7.59
N ALA A 54 -10.52 -6.47 -8.29
CA ALA A 54 -11.56 -7.50 -8.38
C ALA A 54 -11.73 -8.27 -7.05
N ALA A 55 -10.64 -8.58 -6.37
CA ALA A 55 -10.59 -9.31 -5.10
C ALA A 55 -9.58 -8.65 -4.15
N PRO A 56 -9.97 -7.57 -3.45
CA PRO A 56 -9.09 -6.89 -2.50
C PRO A 56 -8.81 -7.75 -1.26
N GLY A 57 -7.66 -7.49 -0.67
CA GLY A 57 -7.24 -8.09 0.59
C GLY A 57 -8.15 -7.72 1.76
N GLY A 58 -7.96 -8.42 2.87
CA GLY A 58 -8.73 -8.20 4.09
C GLY A 58 -8.24 -7.01 4.93
N PRO A 59 -8.75 -6.87 6.15
CA PRO A 59 -8.42 -5.76 7.05
C PRO A 59 -6.95 -5.75 7.52
N ASP A 60 -6.24 -6.88 7.38
CA ASP A 60 -4.81 -7.05 7.63
C ASP A 60 -3.92 -6.52 6.50
N VAL A 61 -4.49 -6.09 5.38
CA VAL A 61 -3.73 -5.63 4.21
C VAL A 61 -3.64 -4.11 4.16
N ILE A 62 -2.43 -3.62 3.89
CA ILE A 62 -2.14 -2.22 3.58
C ILE A 62 -1.58 -2.15 2.15
N TYR A 63 -2.22 -1.37 1.30
CA TYR A 63 -1.78 -1.16 -0.07
C TYR A 63 -0.91 0.08 -0.22
N LEU A 64 0.18 -0.08 -0.96
CA LEU A 64 1.02 1.00 -1.44
C LEU A 64 0.80 1.21 -2.95
N CYS A 65 0.60 2.46 -3.36
CA CYS A 65 0.74 2.85 -4.77
C CYS A 65 1.52 4.18 -4.85
N GLN A 66 1.74 4.75 -6.04
CA GLN A 66 2.58 5.95 -6.16
C GLN A 66 2.07 7.15 -5.33
N HIS A 67 0.78 7.47 -5.38
CA HIS A 67 0.17 8.67 -4.76
C HIS A 67 -1.16 8.39 -4.04
N ALA A 68 -1.37 7.18 -3.51
CA ALA A 68 -2.65 6.76 -2.90
C ALA A 68 -3.90 6.81 -3.83
N ASN A 69 -3.75 6.93 -5.15
CA ASN A 69 -4.90 6.98 -6.07
C ASN A 69 -5.43 5.59 -6.44
N ARG A 70 -4.53 4.63 -6.67
CA ARG A 70 -4.88 3.25 -7.09
C ARG A 70 -5.33 2.38 -5.92
N SER A 71 -4.76 2.59 -4.74
CA SER A 71 -5.10 1.88 -3.50
C SER A 71 -6.51 2.19 -3.00
N LYS A 72 -7.10 3.34 -3.35
CA LYS A 72 -8.51 3.62 -3.04
C LYS A 72 -9.49 2.69 -3.74
N LEU A 73 -9.09 2.11 -4.87
CA LEU A 73 -9.92 1.17 -5.63
C LEU A 73 -9.99 -0.21 -4.97
N THR A 74 -9.11 -0.49 -4.00
CA THR A 74 -9.05 -1.76 -3.26
C THR A 74 -9.67 -1.65 -1.86
N ALA A 75 -10.41 -0.56 -1.58
CA ALA A 75 -11.05 -0.28 -0.28
C ALA A 75 -12.01 -1.34 0.23
N ARG A 76 -12.61 -2.09 -0.71
CA ARG A 76 -13.62 -3.10 -0.39
C ARG A 76 -12.92 -4.18 0.45
N ASN A 77 -13.63 -4.81 1.38
CA ASN A 77 -13.10 -5.77 2.36
C ASN A 77 -12.21 -5.21 3.49
N GLY A 78 -12.15 -3.88 3.66
CA GLY A 78 -11.53 -3.26 4.85
C GLY A 78 -10.01 -3.06 4.77
N ALA A 79 -9.40 -3.29 3.62
CA ALA A 79 -7.99 -2.99 3.39
C ALA A 79 -7.70 -1.50 3.58
N ALA A 80 -6.50 -1.21 4.08
CA ALA A 80 -5.99 0.13 4.24
C ALA A 80 -5.09 0.55 3.08
N GLU A 81 -4.78 1.84 3.02
CA GLU A 81 -3.76 2.38 2.14
C GLU A 81 -2.71 3.18 2.89
N ILE A 82 -1.51 3.26 2.33
CA ILE A 82 -0.50 4.23 2.79
C ILE A 82 -0.91 5.63 2.32
N ARG A 83 -1.02 6.55 3.29
CA ARG A 83 -1.26 7.98 3.03
C ARG A 83 -0.15 8.54 2.14
N ASP A 84 -0.56 9.26 1.10
CA ASP A 84 0.32 9.83 0.07
C ASP A 84 1.13 8.79 -0.72
N GLY A 85 0.84 7.50 -0.53
CA GLY A 85 1.47 6.40 -1.24
C GLY A 85 2.99 6.35 -1.05
N TRP A 86 3.70 6.18 -2.15
CA TRP A 86 5.16 6.09 -2.16
C TRP A 86 5.83 7.42 -1.79
N SER A 87 5.23 8.55 -2.16
CA SER A 87 5.73 9.86 -1.73
C SER A 87 5.76 9.98 -0.21
N GLY A 88 4.66 9.60 0.47
CA GLY A 88 4.60 9.59 1.93
C GLY A 88 5.58 8.61 2.58
N TRP A 89 5.90 7.49 1.91
CA TRP A 89 6.95 6.56 2.35
C TRP A 89 8.34 7.21 2.32
N GLN A 90 8.66 7.92 1.24
CA GLN A 90 9.96 8.58 1.07
C GLN A 90 10.13 9.76 2.03
N GLU A 91 9.08 10.58 2.20
CA GLU A 91 9.07 11.70 3.15
C GLU A 91 9.25 11.24 4.60
N ALA A 92 8.71 10.07 4.96
CA ALA A 92 8.91 9.47 6.27
C ALA A 92 10.31 8.90 6.50
N GLY A 93 11.21 8.93 5.50
CA GLY A 93 12.58 8.43 5.62
C GLY A 93 12.66 6.92 5.87
N LEU A 94 11.64 6.17 5.48
CA LEU A 94 11.54 4.74 5.77
C LEU A 94 12.49 3.91 4.89
N PRO A 95 12.84 2.68 5.33
CA PRO A 95 13.73 1.80 4.58
C PRO A 95 13.27 1.55 3.13
N ILE A 96 14.23 1.42 2.21
CA ILE A 96 13.98 1.18 0.79
C ILE A 96 14.91 0.08 0.30
N GLU A 97 14.34 -0.98 -0.26
CA GLU A 97 15.08 -1.98 -1.04
C GLU A 97 15.19 -1.55 -2.51
N ARG A 98 16.33 -1.92 -3.12
CA ARG A 98 16.57 -1.81 -4.56
C ARG A 98 17.17 -3.13 -5.02
N ARG A 99 16.61 -3.69 -6.08
CA ARG A 99 17.11 -4.91 -6.74
C ARG A 99 17.28 -4.64 -8.21
#